data_AF-A0A530Y3V0-F1
#
_entry.id   AF-A0A530Y3V0-F1
#
_cell.length_a   1.000
_cell.length_b   1.000
_cell.length_c   1.000
_cell.angle_alpha   90.00
_cell.angle_beta   90.00
_cell.angle_gamma   90.00
#
_symmetry.space_group_name_H-M   'P 1'
#
loop_
_entity.id
_entity.type
_entity.pdbx_description
1 polymer ?
#
loop_
_entity_poly.entity_id
_entity_poly.type
_entity_poly.pdbx_seq_one_letter_code
_entity_poly.pdbx_strand_id
1 'polypeptide(L)'
;MTLRDETQVLKHATEASAGQAAASASTSAANAGQTAADVASTAANLAGAQAARDASLYGKGIFPTTAAAVGFGVAGFSALVGGAGGTNGTFDLAFTGGAGSGAAGRFVVAGGALTMILITAPGSYTVAPSFSFAASAGLAGASAAAVLGRNVE
;
A
#
# COMPACT_ATOMS: atom_id res chain seq x y z
N MET A 1 -35.38 68.20 30.75
CA MET A 1 -35.29 66.99 29.89
C MET A 1 -36.71 66.42 29.78
N THR A 2 -37.20 66.13 28.59
CA THR A 2 -38.56 65.57 28.41
C THR A 2 -38.46 64.06 28.26
N LEU A 3 -39.49 63.27 28.63
CA LEU A 3 -39.47 61.81 28.47
C LEU A 3 -39.04 61.35 27.07
N ARG A 4 -39.38 62.12 26.02
CA ARG A 4 -38.95 61.83 24.65
C ARG A 4 -37.44 61.82 24.46
N ASP A 5 -36.73 62.68 25.18
CA ASP A 5 -35.28 62.85 25.10
C ASP A 5 -34.56 61.65 25.73
N GLU A 6 -35.02 61.20 26.91
CA GLU A 6 -34.53 59.99 27.57
C GLU A 6 -34.76 58.73 26.73
N THR A 7 -35.92 58.64 26.07
CA THR A 7 -36.25 57.51 25.19
C THR A 7 -35.32 57.44 23.97
N GLN A 8 -34.93 58.59 23.41
CA GLN A 8 -33.99 58.66 22.28
C GLN A 8 -32.58 58.22 22.71
N VAL A 9 -32.13 58.64 23.88
CA VAL A 9 -30.82 58.22 24.44
C VAL A 9 -30.77 56.70 24.64
N LEU A 10 -31.82 56.10 25.19
CA LEU A 10 -31.92 54.64 25.37
C LEU A 10 -31.91 53.89 24.04
N LYS A 11 -32.58 54.42 23.02
CA LYS A 11 -32.58 53.84 21.67
C LYS A 11 -31.18 53.84 21.08
N HIS A 12 -30.47 54.96 21.13
CA HIS A 12 -29.10 55.06 20.64
C HIS A 12 -28.13 54.14 21.40
N ALA A 13 -28.27 54.03 22.73
CA ALA A 13 -27.46 53.11 23.52
C ALA A 13 -27.71 51.63 23.14
N THR A 14 -28.96 51.29 22.83
CA THR A 14 -29.35 49.95 22.38
C THR A 14 -28.77 49.64 20.99
N GLU A 15 -28.87 50.58 20.05
CA GLU A 15 -28.30 50.45 18.70
C GLU A 15 -26.77 50.30 18.74
N ALA A 16 -26.09 51.08 19.59
CA ALA A 16 -24.64 50.96 19.80
C ALA A 16 -24.24 49.61 20.40
N SER A 17 -25.02 49.11 21.37
CA SER A 17 -24.78 47.80 21.99
C SER A 17 -24.99 46.65 20.99
N ALA A 18 -26.03 46.74 20.15
CA ALA A 18 -26.29 45.78 19.08
C ALA A 18 -25.15 45.77 18.03
N GLY A 19 -24.62 46.94 17.67
CA GLY A 19 -23.47 47.07 16.78
C GLY A 19 -22.20 46.40 17.33
N GLN A 20 -21.91 46.58 18.63
CA GLN A 20 -20.77 45.94 19.30
C GLN A 20 -20.93 44.41 19.38
N ALA A 21 -22.15 43.92 19.65
CA ALA A 21 -22.44 42.50 19.66
C ALA A 21 -22.25 41.86 18.26
N ALA A 22 -22.73 42.53 17.21
CA ALA A 22 -22.54 42.09 15.83
C ALA A 22 -21.04 42.04 15.45
N ALA A 23 -20.26 43.07 15.80
CA ALA A 23 -18.81 43.09 15.54
C ALA A 23 -18.07 41.96 16.30
N SER A 24 -18.46 41.69 17.54
CA SER A 24 -17.90 40.59 18.34
C SER A 24 -18.22 39.21 17.75
N ALA A 25 -19.45 39.04 17.24
CA ALA A 25 -19.87 37.81 16.55
C ALA A 25 -19.09 37.61 15.24
N SER A 26 -18.90 38.65 14.43
CA SER A 26 -18.08 38.61 13.22
C SER A 26 -16.62 38.24 13.52
N THR A 27 -16.04 38.82 14.58
CA THR A 27 -14.67 38.50 15.01
C THR A 27 -14.56 37.05 15.46
N SER A 28 -15.53 36.56 16.24
CA SER A 28 -15.57 35.17 16.71
C SER A 28 -15.68 34.18 15.56
N ALA A 29 -16.50 34.49 14.55
CA ALA A 29 -16.63 33.67 13.35
C ALA A 29 -15.32 33.63 12.53
N ALA A 30 -14.63 34.76 12.40
CA ALA A 30 -13.33 34.83 11.74
C ALA A 30 -12.27 33.98 12.47
N ASN A 31 -12.21 34.07 13.81
CA ASN A 31 -11.29 33.29 14.63
C ASN A 31 -11.58 31.78 14.54
N ALA A 32 -12.86 31.39 14.51
CA ALA A 32 -13.26 30.00 14.30
C ALA A 32 -12.84 29.49 12.91
N GLY A 33 -12.98 30.35 11.88
CA GLY A 33 -12.49 30.06 10.53
C GLY A 33 -10.98 29.85 10.45
N GLN A 34 -10.19 30.70 11.14
CA GLN A 34 -8.74 30.52 11.22
C GLN A 34 -8.36 29.23 11.96
N THR A 35 -8.99 28.97 13.10
CA THR A 35 -8.77 27.72 13.85
C THR A 35 -9.03 26.49 12.99
N ALA A 36 -10.11 26.49 12.20
CA ALA A 36 -10.41 25.40 11.29
C ALA A 36 -9.35 25.23 10.20
N ALA A 37 -8.83 26.34 9.66
CA ALA A 37 -7.74 26.31 8.69
C ALA A 37 -6.43 25.76 9.29
N ASP A 38 -6.09 26.16 10.52
CA ASP A 38 -4.91 25.70 11.24
C ASP A 38 -4.98 24.20 11.56
N VAL A 39 -6.16 23.71 11.96
CA VAL A 39 -6.40 22.27 12.17
C VAL A 39 -6.20 21.50 10.87
N ALA A 40 -6.75 21.99 9.76
CA ALA A 40 -6.58 21.35 8.45
C ALA A 40 -5.10 21.32 8.01
N SER A 41 -4.37 22.41 8.21
CA SER A 41 -2.93 22.47 7.93
C SER A 41 -2.14 21.50 8.80
N THR A 42 -2.45 21.46 10.10
CA THR A 42 -1.80 20.53 11.05
C THR A 42 -2.06 19.07 10.67
N ALA A 43 -3.28 18.73 10.28
CA ALA A 43 -3.63 17.39 9.82
C ALA A 43 -2.85 16.99 8.56
N ALA A 44 -2.69 17.91 7.59
CA ALA A 44 -1.89 17.68 6.39
C ALA A 44 -0.39 17.46 6.73
N ASN A 45 0.16 18.29 7.62
CA ASN A 45 1.55 18.15 8.08
C ASN A 45 1.78 16.83 8.82
N LEU A 46 0.83 16.42 9.66
CA LEU A 46 0.89 15.15 10.40
C LEU A 46 0.82 13.95 9.44
N ALA A 47 -0.01 13.99 8.40
CA ALA A 47 -0.06 12.95 7.37
C ALA A 47 1.28 12.83 6.62
N GLY A 48 1.89 13.96 6.25
CA GLY A 48 3.21 13.98 5.63
C GLY A 48 4.31 13.42 6.55
N ALA A 49 4.29 13.78 7.83
CA ALA A 49 5.24 13.26 8.81
C ALA A 49 5.08 11.75 9.04
N GLN A 50 3.84 11.23 9.03
CA GLN A 50 3.58 9.79 9.10
C GLN A 50 4.18 9.07 7.89
N ALA A 51 3.91 9.54 6.67
CA ALA A 51 4.47 8.95 5.45
C ALA A 51 6.00 8.95 5.43
N ALA A 52 6.64 10.04 5.90
CA ALA A 52 8.10 10.11 5.99
C ALA A 52 8.70 9.13 7.00
N ARG A 53 8.04 8.93 8.15
CA ARG A 53 8.45 7.91 9.13
C ARG A 53 8.33 6.51 8.55
N ASP A 54 7.20 6.18 7.94
CA ASP A 54 6.96 4.86 7.34
C ASP A 54 7.99 4.55 6.25
N ALA A 55 8.30 5.52 5.39
CA ALA A 55 9.33 5.40 4.36
C ALA A 55 10.72 5.12 4.94
N SER A 56 11.09 5.79 6.04
CA SER A 56 12.36 5.57 6.74
C SER A 56 12.47 4.16 7.34
N LEU A 57 11.34 3.62 7.82
CA LEU A 57 11.26 2.31 8.45
C LEU A 57 11.30 1.16 7.43
N TYR A 58 10.72 1.35 6.24
CA TYR A 58 10.74 0.33 5.20
C TYR A 58 12.16 -0.13 4.87
N GLY A 59 13.12 0.78 4.71
CA GLY A 59 14.53 0.41 4.45
C GLY A 59 15.21 -0.37 5.58
N LYS A 60 14.57 -0.49 6.75
CA LYS A 60 15.03 -1.31 7.89
C LYS A 60 14.26 -2.62 8.06
N GLY A 61 13.38 -2.96 7.11
CA GLY A 61 12.51 -4.13 7.21
C GLY A 61 11.45 -4.00 8.32
N ILE A 62 11.16 -2.77 8.78
CA ILE A 62 10.10 -2.48 9.74
C ILE A 62 8.92 -1.95 8.95
N PHE A 63 7.83 -2.70 8.93
CA PHE A 63 6.65 -2.38 8.14
C PHE A 63 5.52 -1.88 9.05
N PRO A 64 4.80 -0.80 8.69
CA PRO A 64 3.69 -0.28 9.49
C PRO A 64 2.53 -1.27 9.63
N THR A 65 2.41 -2.22 8.69
CA THR A 65 1.38 -3.26 8.70
C THR A 65 1.96 -4.62 8.34
N THR A 66 1.29 -5.69 8.77
CA THR A 66 1.64 -7.06 8.37
C THR A 66 1.49 -7.28 6.87
N ALA A 67 0.51 -6.62 6.22
CA ALA A 67 0.30 -6.68 4.78
C ALA A 67 1.48 -6.10 4.00
N ALA A 68 2.02 -4.97 4.43
CA ALA A 68 3.24 -4.39 3.84
C ALA A 68 4.49 -5.25 4.09
N ALA A 69 4.44 -6.17 5.06
CA ALA A 69 5.50 -7.14 5.33
C ALA A 69 5.33 -8.47 4.57
N VAL A 70 4.23 -8.70 3.84
CA VAL A 70 4.07 -9.93 3.06
C VAL A 70 5.02 -9.88 1.85
N GLY A 71 5.77 -10.98 1.65
CA GLY A 71 6.68 -11.16 0.52
C GLY A 71 6.02 -10.90 -0.83
N PHE A 72 6.75 -10.30 -1.78
CA PHE A 72 6.32 -10.05 -3.16
C PHE A 72 6.06 -11.32 -4.01
N GLY A 73 5.84 -12.47 -3.36
CA GLY A 73 5.62 -13.75 -4.02
C GLY A 73 6.87 -14.30 -4.67
N VAL A 74 6.69 -15.17 -5.67
CA VAL A 74 7.78 -15.79 -6.42
C VAL A 74 8.31 -14.79 -7.45
N ALA A 75 9.48 -14.22 -7.20
CA ALA A 75 10.12 -13.27 -8.11
C ALA A 75 10.91 -13.96 -9.23
N GLY A 76 11.29 -15.23 -9.04
CA GLY A 76 12.04 -15.99 -10.02
C GLY A 76 12.42 -17.38 -9.54
N PHE A 77 13.52 -17.89 -10.08
CA PHE A 77 14.04 -19.22 -9.77
C PHE A 77 15.57 -19.21 -9.71
N SER A 78 16.11 -20.24 -9.07
CA SER A 78 17.56 -20.50 -9.02
C SER A 78 17.84 -21.99 -9.20
N ALA A 79 19.11 -22.33 -9.42
CA ALA A 79 19.59 -23.72 -9.53
C ALA A 79 18.77 -24.57 -10.52
N LEU A 80 18.58 -24.07 -11.75
CA LEU A 80 17.87 -24.82 -12.79
C LEU A 80 18.69 -26.05 -13.22
N VAL A 81 18.10 -27.23 -13.05
CA VAL A 81 18.56 -28.50 -13.57
C VAL A 81 17.60 -28.93 -14.67
N GLY A 82 18.13 -29.12 -15.88
CA GLY A 82 17.31 -29.39 -17.06
C GLY A 82 16.60 -30.75 -17.04
N GLY A 83 17.17 -31.76 -16.38
CA GLY A 83 16.69 -33.13 -16.50
C GLY A 83 16.84 -33.69 -17.93
N ALA A 84 16.13 -34.78 -18.21
CA ALA A 84 16.12 -35.43 -19.53
C ALA A 84 14.82 -36.22 -19.79
N GLY A 85 14.58 -36.59 -21.06
CA GLY A 85 13.49 -37.48 -21.47
C GLY A 85 12.11 -36.82 -21.61
N GLY A 86 11.99 -35.52 -21.35
CA GLY A 86 10.72 -34.81 -21.41
C GLY A 86 10.17 -34.60 -22.82
N THR A 87 8.85 -34.60 -22.95
CA THR A 87 8.20 -34.16 -24.20
C THR A 87 8.44 -32.67 -24.43
N ASN A 88 8.91 -32.30 -25.62
CA ASN A 88 9.14 -30.90 -25.99
C ASN A 88 7.82 -30.11 -26.02
N GLY A 89 7.85 -28.87 -25.53
CA GLY A 89 6.69 -27.99 -25.51
C GLY A 89 6.75 -26.93 -24.42
N THR A 90 5.68 -26.13 -24.33
CA THR A 90 5.47 -25.15 -23.28
C THR A 90 4.29 -25.59 -22.42
N PHE A 91 4.52 -25.67 -21.11
CA PHE A 91 3.58 -26.23 -20.15
C PHE A 91 3.34 -25.25 -19.01
N ASP A 92 2.21 -25.39 -18.33
CA ASP A 92 1.93 -24.60 -17.14
C ASP A 92 2.75 -25.12 -15.96
N LEU A 93 3.32 -24.18 -15.21
CA LEU A 93 4.12 -24.49 -14.03
C LEU A 93 3.20 -24.65 -12.83
N ALA A 94 3.28 -25.81 -12.18
CA ALA A 94 2.58 -26.03 -10.93
C ALA A 94 3.44 -25.57 -9.75
N PHE A 95 2.78 -24.93 -8.77
CA PHE A 95 3.37 -24.47 -7.52
C PHE A 95 2.71 -25.26 -6.39
N THR A 96 3.52 -25.90 -5.54
CA THR A 96 3.03 -26.74 -4.45
C THR A 96 3.72 -26.42 -3.13
N GLY A 97 2.99 -26.55 -2.03
CA GLY A 97 3.50 -26.18 -0.70
C GLY A 97 3.76 -24.68 -0.55
N GLY A 98 4.67 -24.34 0.35
CA GLY A 98 4.90 -22.95 0.77
C GLY A 98 3.75 -22.39 1.61
N ALA A 99 3.83 -21.10 1.94
CA ALA A 99 2.80 -20.37 2.67
C ALA A 99 2.38 -19.16 1.82
N GLY A 100 1.29 -19.32 1.09
CA GLY A 100 0.88 -18.34 0.08
C GLY A 100 -0.03 -18.92 -1.00
N SER A 101 -0.40 -18.08 -1.97
CA SER A 101 -1.21 -18.48 -3.12
C SER A 101 -1.10 -17.50 -4.29
N GLY A 102 -1.71 -17.84 -5.43
CA GLY A 102 -1.86 -16.93 -6.57
C GLY A 102 -0.65 -16.83 -7.50
N ALA A 103 0.39 -17.65 -7.31
CA ALA A 103 1.48 -17.74 -8.28
C ALA A 103 1.03 -18.52 -9.53
N ALA A 104 1.48 -18.05 -10.68
CA ALA A 104 1.30 -18.70 -11.97
C ALA A 104 2.57 -18.56 -12.81
N GLY A 105 2.80 -19.52 -13.68
CA GLY A 105 3.98 -19.53 -14.52
C GLY A 105 3.90 -20.61 -15.58
N ARG A 106 4.93 -20.66 -16.42
CA ARG A 106 5.09 -21.64 -17.48
C ARG A 106 6.53 -22.13 -17.50
N PHE A 107 6.75 -23.30 -18.08
CA PHE A 107 8.09 -23.79 -18.36
C PHE A 107 8.17 -24.38 -19.76
N VAL A 108 9.37 -24.39 -20.32
CA VAL A 108 9.65 -24.88 -21.67
C VAL A 108 10.60 -26.06 -21.60
N VAL A 109 10.25 -27.11 -22.34
CA VAL A 109 11.09 -28.28 -22.57
C VAL A 109 11.50 -28.29 -24.04
N ALA A 110 12.80 -28.38 -24.29
CA ALA A 110 13.37 -28.48 -25.62
C ALA A 110 14.56 -29.46 -25.61
N GLY A 111 14.66 -30.30 -26.63
CA GLY A 111 15.67 -31.37 -26.67
C GLY A 111 15.54 -32.40 -25.54
N GLY A 112 14.34 -32.53 -24.95
CA GLY A 112 14.10 -33.44 -23.83
C GLY A 112 14.43 -32.89 -22.44
N ALA A 113 14.89 -31.64 -22.33
CA ALA A 113 15.28 -31.01 -21.07
C ALA A 113 14.53 -29.69 -20.83
N LEU A 114 14.32 -29.34 -19.57
CA LEU A 114 13.84 -28.03 -19.14
C LEU A 114 14.87 -26.96 -19.51
N THR A 115 14.47 -25.98 -20.32
CA THR A 115 15.34 -24.90 -20.81
C THR A 115 14.93 -23.52 -20.30
N MET A 116 13.69 -23.35 -19.85
CA MET A 116 13.18 -22.06 -19.41
C MET A 116 12.07 -22.22 -18.38
N ILE A 117 12.04 -21.30 -17.41
CA ILE A 117 10.92 -21.07 -16.51
C ILE A 117 10.53 -19.59 -16.65
N LEU A 118 9.24 -19.31 -16.75
CA LEU A 118 8.67 -17.98 -16.77
C LEU A 118 7.62 -17.87 -15.68
N ILE A 119 7.83 -16.95 -14.73
CA ILE A 119 6.79 -16.61 -13.75
C ILE A 119 5.92 -15.51 -14.37
N THR A 120 4.62 -15.79 -14.52
CA THR A 120 3.66 -14.86 -15.14
C THR A 120 2.82 -14.13 -14.11
N ALA A 121 2.64 -14.71 -12.92
CA ALA A 121 2.11 -14.04 -11.75
C ALA A 121 2.92 -14.47 -10.52
N PRO A 122 3.48 -13.54 -9.74
CA PRO A 122 4.30 -13.89 -8.58
C PRO A 122 3.47 -14.42 -7.39
N GLY A 123 2.19 -14.07 -7.33
CA GLY A 123 1.32 -14.38 -6.18
C GLY A 123 1.76 -13.67 -4.90
N SER A 124 1.41 -14.24 -3.75
CA SER A 124 1.85 -13.76 -2.43
C SER A 124 2.29 -14.95 -1.60
N TYR A 125 3.57 -14.99 -1.23
CA TYR A 125 4.19 -16.09 -0.47
C TYR A 125 5.17 -15.56 0.58
N THR A 126 5.12 -16.13 1.78
CA THR A 126 6.07 -15.89 2.88
C THR A 126 7.03 -17.06 3.09
N VAL A 127 6.67 -18.24 2.59
CA VAL A 127 7.54 -19.42 2.47
C VAL A 127 7.51 -19.88 1.02
N ALA A 128 8.69 -20.10 0.44
CA ALA A 128 8.82 -20.43 -0.97
C ALA A 128 8.06 -21.72 -1.32
N PRO A 129 7.23 -21.73 -2.38
CA PRO A 129 6.63 -22.96 -2.89
C PRO A 129 7.67 -23.80 -3.63
N SER A 130 7.36 -25.07 -3.84
CA SER A 130 8.11 -25.94 -4.76
C SER A 130 7.52 -25.85 -6.16
N PHE A 131 8.39 -25.91 -7.17
CA PHE A 131 7.97 -26.06 -8.56
C PHE A 131 7.72 -27.52 -8.91
N SER A 132 6.70 -27.78 -9.72
CA SER A 132 6.46 -29.09 -10.31
C SER A 132 6.40 -28.98 -11.83
N PHE A 133 7.21 -29.83 -12.48
CA PHE A 133 7.34 -29.91 -13.93
C PHE A 133 6.61 -31.14 -14.52
N ALA A 134 5.75 -31.79 -13.73
CA ALA A 134 5.07 -33.03 -14.10
C ALA A 134 4.15 -32.90 -15.34
N ALA A 135 3.83 -31.67 -15.76
CA ALA A 135 3.06 -31.43 -16.98
C ALA A 135 3.80 -31.85 -18.27
N SER A 136 5.15 -31.94 -18.25
CA SER A 136 5.92 -32.56 -19.33
C SER A 136 6.12 -34.04 -19.04
N ALA A 137 5.42 -34.89 -19.80
CA ALA A 137 5.55 -36.34 -19.66
C ALA A 137 6.99 -36.79 -19.91
N GLY A 138 7.49 -37.69 -19.05
CA GLY A 138 8.84 -38.28 -19.18
C GLY A 138 10.00 -37.40 -18.71
N LEU A 139 9.75 -36.15 -18.30
CA LEU A 139 10.81 -35.25 -17.84
C LEU A 139 11.33 -35.68 -16.46
N ALA A 140 12.44 -36.41 -16.45
CA ALA A 140 13.07 -36.93 -15.25
C ALA A 140 14.23 -36.03 -14.80
N GLY A 141 14.32 -35.78 -13.48
CA GLY A 141 15.44 -35.06 -12.87
C GLY A 141 15.46 -33.54 -13.07
N ALA A 142 14.42 -32.96 -13.69
CA ALA A 142 14.29 -31.52 -13.78
C ALA A 142 13.95 -30.91 -12.42
N SER A 143 14.65 -29.84 -12.04
CA SER A 143 14.43 -29.13 -10.78
C SER A 143 14.83 -27.66 -10.88
N ALA A 144 14.22 -26.83 -10.04
CA ALA A 144 14.63 -25.46 -9.79
C ALA A 144 14.04 -25.03 -8.44
N ALA A 145 14.69 -24.10 -7.75
CA ALA A 145 14.20 -23.56 -6.49
C ALA A 145 13.48 -22.22 -6.74
N ALA A 146 12.27 -22.07 -6.19
CA ALA A 146 11.55 -20.81 -6.22
C ALA A 146 12.28 -19.76 -5.36
N VAL A 147 12.46 -18.57 -5.92
CA VAL A 147 13.08 -17.44 -5.21
C VAL A 147 11.98 -16.45 -4.88
N LEU A 148 11.79 -16.17 -3.59
CA LEU A 148 10.87 -15.13 -3.14
C LEU A 148 11.46 -13.74 -3.36
N GLY A 149 10.61 -12.80 -3.75
CA GLY A 149 10.99 -11.38 -3.79
C GLY A 149 11.28 -10.87 -2.39
N ARG A 150 12.37 -10.10 -2.24
CA ARG A 150 12.69 -9.44 -0.98
C ARG A 150 11.82 -8.19 -0.83
N ASN A 151 11.33 -7.93 0.38
CA ASN A 151 10.57 -6.71 0.66
C ASN A 151 11.45 -5.45 0.62
N VAL A 152 12.76 -5.62 0.83
CA VAL A 152 13.78 -4.58 0.92
C VAL A 152 15.07 -5.06 0.27
N GLU A 153 15.82 -4.14 -0.31
CA GLU A 153 17.12 -4.40 -0.97
C GLU A 153 18.30 -4.43 -0.01
#